data_AF-Q9L6G0-F1
#
_entry.id   AF-Q9L6G0-F1
#
_cell.length_a   1.000
_cell.length_b   1.000
_cell.length_c   1.000
_cell.angle_alpha   90.00
_cell.angle_beta   90.00
_cell.angle_gamma   90.00
#
_symmetry.space_group_name_H-M   'P 1'
#
loop_
_entity.id
_entity.type
_entity.pdbx_description
1 polymer ?
#
loop_
_entity_poly.entity_id
_entity_poly.type
_entity_poly.pdbx_seq_one_letter_code
_entity_poly.pdbx_strand_id
1 'polypeptide(L)'
;MQTTYLSMGSNIGDRQYYLHEAIRLLGKHPKIMIEKVSNFYESSPVGGVKQDDSTNLALKVATLLEPLELLDFIHEVELSLNRERKIHWGPRTIDIDIIFYGNSEIQEENLIGPHKELLIVYLV
;
A
#
# COMPACT_ATOMS: atom_id res chain seq x y z
N MET A 1 9.30 -13.94 -11.35
CA MET A 1 8.46 -12.98 -10.62
C MET A 1 8.87 -13.03 -9.16
N GLN A 2 8.99 -11.89 -8.50
CA GLN A 2 9.30 -11.79 -7.07
C GLN A 2 8.01 -11.75 -6.26
N THR A 3 7.94 -12.54 -5.19
CA THR A 3 6.85 -12.44 -4.22
C THR A 3 7.01 -11.15 -3.43
N THR A 4 5.97 -10.33 -3.42
CA THR A 4 5.94 -9.03 -2.76
C THR A 4 4.69 -8.93 -1.91
N TYR A 5 4.81 -8.37 -0.71
CA TYR A 5 3.68 -8.07 0.15
C TYR A 5 3.47 -6.57 0.21
N LEU A 6 2.23 -6.15 -0.02
CA LEU A 6 1.82 -4.75 0.05
C LEU A 6 0.82 -4.59 1.19
N SER A 7 0.94 -3.51 1.97
CA SER A 7 -0.16 -3.03 2.81
C SER A 7 -0.95 -2.01 2.03
N MET A 8 -2.26 -1.95 2.28
CA MET A 8 -3.10 -0.86 1.78
C MET A 8 -4.01 -0.33 2.88
N GLY A 9 -4.25 0.97 2.88
CA GLY A 9 -5.10 1.64 3.85
C GLY A 9 -5.90 2.79 3.24
N SER A 10 -7.13 3.00 3.72
CA SER A 10 -7.98 4.12 3.34
C SER A 10 -8.82 4.61 4.51
N ASN A 11 -8.85 5.93 4.72
CA ASN A 11 -9.77 6.60 5.65
C ASN A 11 -10.50 7.83 5.05
N ILE A 12 -10.22 8.10 3.78
CA ILE A 12 -10.92 8.92 2.80
C ILE A 12 -12.28 8.43 2.28
N GLY A 13 -13.43 9.00 2.65
CA GLY A 13 -14.65 8.82 1.84
C GLY A 13 -15.12 7.36 1.70
N ASP A 14 -15.35 6.89 0.47
CA ASP A 14 -15.71 5.48 0.23
C ASP A 14 -14.46 4.57 0.27
N ARG A 15 -14.06 4.22 1.49
CA ARG A 15 -12.86 3.44 1.79
C ARG A 15 -12.81 2.09 1.06
N GLN A 16 -13.95 1.41 0.94
CA GLN A 16 -14.02 0.12 0.23
C GLN A 16 -13.86 0.30 -1.28
N TYR A 17 -14.49 1.31 -1.86
CA TYR A 17 -14.30 1.65 -3.27
C TYR A 17 -12.82 1.89 -3.58
N TYR A 18 -12.12 2.71 -2.80
CA TYR A 18 -10.71 3.02 -3.04
C TYR A 18 -9.81 1.78 -2.95
N LEU A 19 -10.02 0.93 -1.94
CA LEU A 19 -9.25 -0.31 -1.78
C LEU A 19 -9.49 -1.29 -2.95
N HIS A 20 -10.76 -1.48 -3.35
CA HIS A 20 -11.09 -2.34 -4.49
C HIS A 20 -10.54 -1.80 -5.81
N GLU A 21 -10.62 -0.50 -6.02
CA GLU A 21 -10.12 0.12 -7.24
C GLU A 21 -8.60 0.09 -7.32
N ALA A 22 -7.89 0.24 -6.19
CA ALA A 22 -6.45 0.06 -6.11
C ALA A 22 -6.04 -1.37 -6.51
N ILE A 23 -6.71 -2.40 -5.98
CA ILE A 23 -6.48 -3.80 -6.38
C ILE A 23 -6.71 -3.98 -7.88
N ARG A 24 -7.80 -3.41 -8.40
CA ARG A 24 -8.17 -3.49 -9.81
C ARG A 24 -7.14 -2.80 -10.72
N LEU A 25 -6.57 -1.67 -10.29
CA LEU A 25 -5.54 -0.94 -11.05
C LEU A 25 -4.20 -1.66 -11.01
N LEU A 26 -3.77 -2.14 -9.84
CA LEU A 26 -2.57 -2.96 -9.71
C LEU A 26 -2.64 -4.21 -10.60
N GLY A 27 -3.77 -4.92 -10.58
CA GLY A 27 -4.00 -6.13 -11.38
C GLY A 27 -4.12 -5.90 -12.89
N LYS A 28 -4.23 -4.64 -13.37
CA LYS A 28 -4.20 -4.32 -14.81
C LYS A 28 -2.78 -4.27 -15.36
N HIS A 29 -1.76 -4.13 -14.51
CA HIS A 29 -0.39 -4.02 -14.97
C HIS A 29 0.14 -5.39 -15.44
N PRO A 30 0.66 -5.55 -16.66
CA PRO A 30 1.00 -6.85 -17.24
C PRO A 30 2.15 -7.57 -16.50
N LYS A 31 2.94 -6.82 -15.71
CA LYS A 31 4.02 -7.37 -14.88
C LYS A 31 3.61 -7.67 -13.43
N ILE A 32 2.36 -7.45 -13.04
CA ILE A 32 1.87 -7.68 -11.67
C ILE A 32 0.76 -8.72 -11.70
N MET A 33 0.84 -9.69 -10.80
CA MET A 33 -0.20 -10.69 -10.56
C MET A 33 -0.64 -10.62 -9.10
N ILE A 34 -1.93 -10.38 -8.87
CA ILE A 34 -2.53 -10.45 -7.53
C ILE A 34 -2.72 -11.92 -7.18
N GLU A 35 -1.97 -12.43 -6.21
CA GLU A 35 -2.05 -13.84 -5.80
C GLU A 35 -3.06 -14.04 -4.67
N LYS A 36 -3.10 -13.10 -3.71
CA LYS A 36 -4.00 -13.17 -2.56
C LYS A 36 -4.34 -11.78 -2.04
N VAL A 37 -5.58 -11.63 -1.58
CA VAL A 37 -6.07 -10.48 -0.83
C VAL A 37 -6.43 -10.96 0.58
N SER A 38 -6.01 -10.26 1.63
CA SER A 38 -6.45 -10.54 2.99
C SER A 38 -7.92 -10.13 3.21
N ASN A 39 -8.43 -10.37 4.41
CA ASN A 39 -9.66 -9.70 4.84
C ASN A 39 -9.41 -8.18 5.00
N PHE A 40 -10.50 -7.43 5.05
CA PHE A 40 -10.51 -6.01 5.38
C PHE A 40 -10.61 -5.85 6.90
N TYR A 41 -9.84 -4.92 7.44
CA TYR A 41 -9.77 -4.68 8.88
C TYR A 41 -9.88 -3.20 9.19
N GLU A 42 -10.71 -2.86 10.17
CA GLU A 42 -10.77 -1.48 10.67
C GLU A 42 -9.78 -1.28 11.81
N SER A 43 -9.11 -0.12 11.82
CA SER A 43 -8.17 0.27 12.87
C SER A 43 -8.26 1.76 13.16
N SER A 44 -8.10 2.12 14.43
CA SER A 44 -7.93 3.52 14.82
C SER A 44 -6.65 4.12 14.22
N PRO A 45 -6.65 5.41 13.88
CA PRO A 45 -5.53 6.05 13.25
C PRO A 45 -4.33 6.17 14.19
N VAL A 46 -3.14 6.03 13.61
CA VAL A 46 -1.86 6.22 14.30
C VAL A 46 -1.31 7.62 14.03
N GLY A 47 -0.36 8.07 14.85
CA GLY A 47 0.40 9.29 14.54
C GLY A 47 -0.14 10.59 15.12
N GLY A 48 -1.12 10.53 16.04
CA GLY A 48 -1.58 11.68 16.82
C GLY A 48 -2.38 12.74 16.04
N VAL A 49 -2.57 12.56 14.74
CA VAL A 49 -3.45 13.39 13.90
C VAL A 49 -4.89 12.88 14.05
N LYS A 50 -5.80 13.76 14.52
CA LYS A 50 -7.22 13.43 14.61
C LYS A 50 -7.80 13.20 13.21
N GLN A 51 -8.29 12.00 12.96
CA GLN A 51 -8.87 11.56 11.69
C GLN A 51 -9.81 10.37 11.93
N ASP A 52 -10.53 9.95 10.89
CA ASP A 52 -11.40 8.79 10.95
C ASP A 52 -10.61 7.48 10.94
N ASP A 53 -11.25 6.40 11.38
CA ASP A 53 -10.70 5.05 11.36
C ASP A 53 -10.37 4.61 9.93
N SER A 54 -9.27 3.88 9.79
CA SER A 54 -8.81 3.34 8.51
C SER A 54 -9.38 1.95 8.29
N THR A 55 -9.77 1.64 7.06
CA THR A 55 -9.89 0.26 6.57
C THR A 55 -8.58 -0.13 5.92
N ASN A 56 -8.00 -1.26 6.33
CA ASN A 56 -6.72 -1.76 5.85
C ASN A 56 -6.83 -3.20 5.37
N LEU A 57 -5.92 -3.60 4.48
CA LEU A 57 -5.74 -4.98 4.06
C LEU A 57 -4.30 -5.20 3.57
N ALA A 58 -3.90 -6.45 3.41
CA ALA A 58 -2.63 -6.84 2.79
C ALA A 58 -2.86 -7.60 1.48
N LEU A 59 -1.95 -7.37 0.52
CA LEU A 59 -1.88 -8.11 -0.73
C LEU A 59 -0.62 -8.95 -0.77
N LYS A 60 -0.77 -10.19 -1.27
CA LYS A 60 0.35 -10.95 -1.82
C LYS A 60 0.31 -10.79 -3.34
N VAL A 61 1.39 -10.28 -3.91
CA VAL A 61 1.54 -10.13 -5.35
C VAL A 61 2.81 -10.80 -5.84
N ALA A 62 2.78 -11.28 -7.07
CA ALA A 62 3.98 -11.65 -7.81
C ALA A 62 4.24 -10.57 -8.86
N THR A 63 5.47 -10.05 -8.94
CA THR A 63 5.81 -8.97 -9.88
C THR A 63 7.10 -9.22 -10.67
N LEU A 64 7.20 -8.67 -11.88
CA LEU A 64 8.44 -8.55 -12.67
C LEU A 64 9.00 -7.11 -12.67
N LEU A 65 8.34 -6.18 -11.99
CA LEU A 65 8.84 -4.82 -11.82
C LEU A 65 9.93 -4.82 -10.76
N GLU A 66 11.03 -4.13 -11.02
CA GLU A 66 12.04 -3.85 -9.99
C GLU A 66 11.45 -2.98 -8.86
N PRO A 67 12.05 -2.93 -7.66
CA PRO A 67 11.46 -2.25 -6.51
C PRO A 67 11.07 -0.79 -6.75
N LEU A 68 11.94 -0.02 -7.41
CA LEU A 68 11.67 1.39 -7.74
C LEU A 68 10.58 1.52 -8.81
N GLU A 69 10.57 0.65 -9.82
CA GLU A 69 9.49 0.65 -10.83
C GLU A 69 8.12 0.32 -10.20
N LEU A 70 8.10 -0.59 -9.23
CA LEU A 70 6.90 -0.91 -8.47
C LEU A 70 6.44 0.29 -7.62
N LEU A 71 7.37 0.98 -6.96
CA LEU A 71 7.07 2.16 -6.14
C LEU A 71 6.50 3.30 -7.00
N ASP A 72 7.11 3.57 -8.15
CA ASP A 72 6.62 4.59 -9.09
C ASP A 72 5.21 4.25 -9.58
N PHE A 73 4.97 3.00 -9.95
CA PHE A 73 3.64 2.55 -10.36
C PHE A 73 2.60 2.62 -9.22
N ILE A 74 2.99 2.30 -7.98
CA ILE A 74 2.15 2.51 -6.81
C ILE A 74 1.75 3.99 -6.68
N HIS A 75 2.71 4.91 -6.79
CA HIS A 75 2.42 6.34 -6.73
C HIS A 75 1.46 6.80 -7.84
N GLU A 76 1.58 6.26 -9.05
CA GLU A 76 0.62 6.51 -10.14
C GLU A 76 -0.79 6.03 -9.79
N VAL A 77 -0.92 4.83 -9.23
CA VAL A 77 -2.22 4.28 -8.77
C VAL A 77 -2.83 5.20 -7.71
N GLU A 78 -2.06 5.58 -6.70
CA GLU A 78 -2.52 6.47 -5.63
C GLU A 78 -2.96 7.84 -6.15
N LEU A 79 -2.20 8.42 -7.07
CA LEU A 79 -2.52 9.69 -7.70
C LEU A 79 -3.84 9.59 -8.49
N SER A 80 -4.04 8.48 -9.21
CA SER A 80 -5.29 8.22 -9.96
C SER A 80 -6.52 8.06 -9.05
N LEU A 81 -6.28 7.73 -7.77
CA LEU A 81 -7.29 7.60 -6.72
C LEU A 81 -7.32 8.83 -5.79
N ASN A 82 -6.85 9.98 -6.28
CA ASN A 82 -6.91 11.27 -5.61
C ASN A 82 -6.16 11.32 -4.26
N ARG A 83 -5.07 10.56 -4.09
CA ARG A 83 -4.21 10.69 -2.91
C ARG A 83 -3.56 12.07 -2.88
N GLU A 84 -3.72 12.79 -1.76
CA GLU A 84 -3.04 14.05 -1.48
C GLU A 84 -2.10 13.92 -0.27
N ARG A 85 -0.87 14.41 -0.38
CA ARG A 85 0.13 14.38 0.70
C ARG A 85 0.23 15.74 1.40
N LYS A 86 -0.83 16.11 2.15
CA LYS A 86 -0.92 17.43 2.82
C LYS A 86 -0.33 17.45 4.24
N ILE A 87 -0.55 16.39 5.00
CA ILE A 87 -0.15 16.28 6.42
C ILE A 87 0.52 14.91 6.57
N HIS A 88 1.70 14.87 7.20
CA HIS A 88 2.36 13.61 7.53
C HIS A 88 1.45 12.80 8.47
N TRP A 89 1.20 11.53 8.13
CA TRP A 89 0.20 10.65 8.77
C TRP A 89 -1.25 11.17 8.76
N GLY A 90 -1.57 12.11 7.87
CA GLY A 90 -2.92 12.61 7.73
C GLY A 90 -3.89 11.65 7.01
N PRO A 91 -5.15 12.08 6.89
CA PRO A 91 -6.17 11.39 6.12
C PRO A 91 -5.76 11.18 4.66
N ARG A 92 -6.14 10.04 4.08
CA ARG A 92 -5.86 9.68 2.67
C ARG A 92 -6.93 8.80 2.05
N THR A 93 -7.21 9.04 0.76
CA THR A 93 -8.10 8.20 -0.05
C THR A 93 -7.57 6.79 -0.21
N ILE A 94 -6.26 6.65 -0.41
CA ILE A 94 -5.56 5.38 -0.47
C ILE A 94 -4.09 5.59 -0.08
N ASP A 95 -3.49 4.54 0.45
CA ASP A 95 -2.09 4.41 0.79
C ASP A 95 -1.68 2.99 0.49
N ILE A 96 -0.56 2.80 -0.18
CA ILE A 96 -0.04 1.49 -0.56
C ILE A 96 1.45 1.47 -0.23
N ASP A 97 1.86 0.60 0.68
CA ASP A 97 3.26 0.46 1.05
C ASP A 97 3.81 -0.90 0.63
N ILE A 98 5.07 -0.91 0.17
CA ILE A 98 5.82 -2.14 -0.06
C ILE A 98 6.37 -2.61 1.30
N ILE A 99 5.78 -3.67 1.84
CA ILE A 99 6.22 -4.27 3.11
C ILE A 99 7.43 -5.17 2.90
N PHE A 100 7.38 -5.98 1.85
CA PHE A 100 8.40 -6.97 1.54
C PHE A 100 8.50 -7.20 0.05
N TYR A 101 9.71 -7.40 -0.48
CA TYR A 101 9.97 -7.63 -1.89
C TYR A 101 11.05 -8.71 -2.08
N GLY A 102 10.68 -9.84 -2.68
CA GLY A 102 11.62 -10.92 -3.00
C GLY A 102 12.21 -11.56 -1.74
N ASN A 103 13.53 -11.65 -1.63
CA ASN A 103 14.24 -11.96 -0.38
C ASN A 103 15.25 -10.83 -0.07
N SER A 104 15.03 -9.65 -0.64
CA SER A 104 16.04 -8.60 -0.71
C SER A 104 15.87 -7.61 0.44
N GLU A 105 16.97 -7.30 1.13
CA GLU A 105 17.11 -6.00 1.78
C GLU A 105 17.31 -4.96 0.68
N ILE A 106 16.47 -3.93 0.66
CA ILE A 106 16.55 -2.83 -0.30
C ILE A 106 17.04 -1.61 0.48
N GLN A 107 18.15 -1.01 0.04
CA GLN A 107 18.66 0.23 0.60
C GLN A 107 18.93 1.23 -0.52
N GLU A 108 17.87 1.87 -0.99
CA GLU A 108 17.93 2.96 -1.97
C GLU A 108 17.58 4.28 -1.29
N GLU A 109 18.01 5.41 -1.86
CA GLU A 109 17.81 6.75 -1.29
C GLU A 109 16.34 7.05 -0.95
N ASN A 110 15.41 6.52 -1.75
CA ASN A 110 13.96 6.72 -1.61
C ASN A 110 13.17 5.44 -1.29
N LEU A 111 13.82 4.30 -1.05
CA LEU A 111 13.16 3.04 -0.74
C LEU A 111 14.05 2.20 0.19
N ILE A 112 13.58 1.99 1.42
CA ILE A 112 14.20 1.00 2.31
C ILE A 112 13.23 -0.15 2.54
N GLY A 113 13.71 -1.37 2.24
CA GLY A 113 13.03 -2.64 2.46
C GLY A 113 13.89 -3.56 3.34
N PRO A 114 13.32 -4.29 4.32
CA PRO A 114 11.93 -4.22 4.75
C PRO A 114 11.58 -2.84 5.32
N HIS A 115 10.33 -2.41 5.16
CA HIS A 115 9.89 -1.05 5.51
C HIS A 115 10.33 -0.67 6.93
N LYS A 116 11.13 0.41 7.06
CA LYS A 116 11.74 0.80 8.35
C LYS A 116 10.71 1.07 9.44
N GLU A 117 9.58 1.66 9.06
CA GLU A 117 8.44 1.89 9.94
C GLU A 117 7.42 0.77 9.75
N LEU A 118 7.84 -0.48 9.91
CA LEU A 118 6.91 -1.56 10.21
C LEU A 118 6.31 -1.28 11.59
N LEU A 119 5.37 -0.34 11.63
CA LEU A 119 4.41 -0.24 12.72
C LEU A 119 3.62 -1.54 12.67
N ILE A 120 3.87 -2.41 13.65
CA ILE A 120 3.03 -3.57 13.92
C ILE A 120 1.67 -3.02 14.38
N VAL A 121 0.84 -2.59 13.45
CA VAL A 121 -0.56 -2.23 13.69
C VAL A 121 -1.39 -3.50 13.56
N TYR A 122 -1.15 -4.52 14.40
CA TYR A 122 -1.96 -5.75 14.59
C TYR A 122 -2.65 -6.42 13.38
N LEU A 123 -2.29 -6.12 12.14
CA LEU A 123 -3.06 -6.43 10.93
C LEU A 123 -2.18 -6.96 9.79
N VAL A 124 -0.93 -7.30 10.09
CA VAL A 124 -0.08 -8.18 9.28
C VAL A 124 0.34 -9.36 10.12
#